data_AF-A0A653Q4H6-F1
#
_entry.id   AF-A0A653Q4H6-F1
#
_cell.length_a   1.000
_cell.length_b   1.000
_cell.length_c   1.000
_cell.angle_alpha   90.00
_cell.angle_beta   90.00
_cell.angle_gamma   90.00
#
_symmetry.space_group_name_H-M   'P 1'
#
loop_
_entity.id
_entity.type
_entity.pdbx_description
1 polymer ?
#
loop_
_entity_poly.entity_id
_entity_poly.type
_entity_poly.pdbx_seq_one_letter_code
_entity_poly.pdbx_strand_id
1 'polypeptide(L)'
;MISLHQDAQGFIRMKRHFPASTEVSVIFADGTEEVFTARRLNEIYDEALATYRAANHLDAKGFDRGPRKKVQQGIEFVPLSPGMSG
;
A
#
# COMPACT_ATOMS: atom_id res chain seq x y z
N MET A 1 -2.03 17.91 6.51
CA MET A 1 -0.98 17.00 7.01
C MET A 1 -1.65 15.76 7.57
N ILE A 2 -1.17 14.58 7.19
CA ILE A 2 -1.70 13.28 7.63
C ILE A 2 -0.60 12.60 8.45
N SER A 3 -0.97 11.92 9.53
CA SER A 3 -0.04 11.08 10.29
C SER A 3 -0.44 9.61 10.13
N LEU A 4 0.53 8.76 9.81
CA LEU A 4 0.37 7.33 9.72
C LEU A 4 1.32 6.65 10.71
N HIS A 5 0.85 5.56 11.29
CA HIS A 5 1.67 4.68 12.11
C HIS A 5 1.94 3.40 11.35
N GLN A 6 3.19 3.00 11.34
CA GLN A 6 3.60 1.70 10.86
C GLN A 6 3.30 0.66 11.94
N ASP A 7 2.74 -0.46 11.51
CA ASP A 7 2.53 -1.63 12.35
C ASP A 7 3.87 -2.33 12.64
N ALA A 8 3.93 -3.15 13.68
CA ALA A 8 5.16 -3.87 14.07
C ALA A 8 5.65 -4.84 12.97
N GLN A 9 4.77 -5.18 12.04
CA GLN A 9 5.05 -6.01 10.87
C GLN A 9 5.65 -5.23 9.69
N GLY A 10 5.83 -3.91 9.79
CA GLY A 10 6.43 -3.07 8.75
C GLY A 10 5.44 -2.50 7.73
N PHE A 11 4.14 -2.52 8.03
CA PHE A 11 3.10 -2.06 7.10
C PHE A 11 2.40 -0.81 7.62
N ILE A 12 2.06 0.12 6.72
CA ILE A 12 1.13 1.21 7.02
C ILE A 12 -0.28 0.85 6.55
N ARG A 13 -1.29 1.35 7.27
CA ARG A 13 -2.69 1.18 6.87
C ARG A 13 -3.11 2.28 5.91
N MET A 14 -3.28 1.91 4.64
CA MET A 14 -3.69 2.83 3.59
C MET A 14 -4.77 2.17 2.74
N LYS A 15 -6.00 2.69 2.83
CA LYS A 15 -7.16 2.12 2.11
C LYS A 15 -7.40 2.73 0.73
N ARG A 16 -6.76 3.86 0.43
CA ARG A 16 -6.94 4.63 -0.80
C ARG A 16 -5.73 5.54 -1.04
N HIS A 17 -5.58 6.00 -2.28
CA HIS A 17 -4.63 7.05 -2.62
C HIS A 17 -4.92 8.35 -1.89
N PHE A 18 -3.85 8.99 -1.44
CA PHE A 18 -3.88 10.33 -0.86
C PHE A 18 -3.70 11.38 -1.97
N PRO A 19 -4.19 12.62 -1.77
CA PRO A 19 -3.97 13.71 -2.72
C PRO A 19 -2.46 13.99 -2.83
N ALA A 20 -1.88 13.97 -4.03
CA ALA A 20 -0.43 14.00 -4.26
C ALA A 20 0.31 15.17 -3.57
N SER A 21 -0.34 16.33 -3.41
CA SER A 21 0.21 17.52 -2.75
C SER A 21 0.17 17.46 -1.22
N THR A 22 -0.35 16.38 -0.63
CA THR A 22 -0.44 16.22 0.82
C THR A 22 0.86 15.65 1.37
N GLU A 23 1.36 16.26 2.44
CA GLU A 23 2.42 15.69 3.26
C GLU A 23 1.86 14.70 4.28
N VAL A 24 2.53 13.55 4.37
CA VAL A 24 2.19 12.43 5.24
C VAL A 24 3.38 12.12 6.12
N SER A 25 3.27 12.41 7.41
CA SER A 25 4.25 11.96 8.40
C SER A 25 4.00 10.48 8.71
N VAL A 26 5.05 9.66 8.64
CA VAL A 26 4.98 8.26 9.00
C VAL A 26 5.87 7.99 10.20
N ILE A 27 5.28 7.45 11.25
CA ILE A 27 5.97 6.99 12.45
C ILE A 27 6.21 5.49 12.30
N PHE A 28 7.47 5.11 12.18
CA PHE A 28 7.89 3.72 12.05
C PHE A 28 7.84 2.98 13.38
N ALA A 29 7.78 1.65 13.32
CA ALA A 29 7.80 0.80 14.50
C ALA A 29 9.10 0.94 15.32
N ASP A 30 10.20 1.35 14.67
CA ASP A 30 11.49 1.64 15.31
C ASP A 30 11.51 2.98 16.07
N GLY A 31 10.39 3.73 16.05
CA GLY A 31 10.26 5.03 16.70
C GLY A 31 10.82 6.21 15.89
N THR A 32 11.33 5.95 14.69
CA THR A 32 11.71 7.01 13.75
C THR A 32 10.47 7.61 13.11
N GLU A 33 10.54 8.90 12.77
CA GLU A 33 9.51 9.59 12.02
C GLU A 33 10.12 10.11 10.71
N GLU A 34 9.43 9.90 9.60
CA GLU A 34 9.84 10.43 8.30
C GLU A 34 8.63 11.02 7.57
N VAL A 35 8.83 12.17 6.94
CA VAL A 35 7.79 12.83 6.16
C VAL A 35 7.88 12.37 4.71
N PHE A 36 6.77 11.81 4.23
CA PHE A 36 6.58 11.37 2.86
C PHE A 36 5.63 12.30 2.13
N THR A 37 5.85 12.43 0.83
CA THR A 37 4.81 12.97 -0.05
C THR A 37 3.75 11.90 -0.30
N ALA A 38 2.48 12.28 -0.31
CA ALA A 38 1.39 11.40 -0.68
C ALA A 38 1.59 10.76 -2.05
N ARG A 39 2.23 11.47 -2.99
CA ARG A 39 2.63 10.93 -4.29
C ARG A 39 3.51 9.68 -4.13
N ARG A 40 4.56 9.76 -3.31
CA ARG A 40 5.48 8.65 -3.07
C ARG A 40 4.78 7.44 -2.44
N LEU A 41 3.89 7.68 -1.47
CA LEU A 41 3.10 6.61 -0.85
C LEU A 41 2.12 5.95 -1.84
N ASN A 42 1.54 6.73 -2.77
CA ASN A 42 0.68 6.18 -3.81
C ASN A 42 1.48 5.27 -4.77
N GLU A 43 2.70 5.67 -5.16
CA GLU A 43 3.57 4.84 -6.00
C GLU A 43 3.87 3.49 -5.32
N ILE A 44 4.24 3.51 -4.03
CA ILE A 44 4.47 2.30 -3.24
C ILE A 44 3.19 1.46 -3.10
N TYR A 45 2.03 2.10 -2.93
CA TYR A 45 0.74 1.42 -2.90
C TYR A 45 0.47 0.68 -4.21
N ASP A 46 0.67 1.34 -5.36
CA ASP A 46 0.45 0.76 -6.68
C ASP A 46 1.42 -0.43 -6.93
N GLU A 47 2.69 -0.33 -6.53
CA GLU A 47 3.68 -1.41 -6.63
C GLU A 47 3.30 -2.61 -5.75
N ALA A 48 2.92 -2.37 -4.51
CA ALA A 48 2.47 -3.41 -3.59
C ALA A 48 1.15 -4.05 -4.05
N LEU A 49 0.25 -3.26 -4.63
CA LEU A 49 -1.00 -3.76 -5.20
C LEU A 49 -0.74 -4.63 -6.44
N ALA A 50 0.19 -4.23 -7.30
CA ALA A 50 0.60 -5.03 -8.46
C ALA A 50 1.18 -6.38 -8.01
N THR A 51 2.03 -6.38 -6.97
CA THR A 51 2.60 -7.59 -6.38
C THR A 51 1.52 -8.48 -5.76
N TYR A 52 0.59 -7.90 -5.00
CA TYR A 52 -0.55 -8.62 -4.43
C TYR A 52 -1.41 -9.25 -5.53
N ARG A 53 -1.70 -8.50 -6.61
CA ARG A 53 -2.45 -9.01 -7.77
C ARG A 53 -1.70 -10.13 -8.48
N ALA A 54 -0.39 -9.99 -8.68
CA ALA A 54 0.44 -11.01 -9.30
C ALA A 54 0.49 -12.30 -8.45
N ALA A 55 0.66 -12.17 -7.14
CA ALA A 55 0.63 -13.28 -6.19
C ALA A 55 -0.74 -13.98 -6.14
N ASN A 56 -1.84 -13.23 -6.19
CA ASN A 56 -3.19 -13.79 -6.27
C ASN A 56 -3.51 -14.40 -7.65
N HIS A 57 -2.71 -14.10 -8.68
CA HIS A 57 -2.88 -14.66 -10.04
C HIS A 57 -2.08 -15.95 -10.28
N LEU A 58 -1.43 -16.50 -9.25
CA LEU A 58 -0.55 -17.65 -9.37
C LEU A 58 -0.99 -18.80 -8.43
N ASP A 59 -2.20 -19.35 -8.64
CA ASP A 59 -2.38 -20.82 -8.66
C ASP A 59 -3.75 -21.23 -9.25
N ALA A 60 -3.69 -22.13 -10.25
CA ALA A 60 -4.58 -23.27 -10.54
C ALA A 60 -6.07 -23.20 -10.09
N LYS A 61 -7.10 -23.33 -10.92
CA LYS A 61 -7.31 -24.16 -12.12
C LYS A 61 -8.43 -23.49 -12.94
N GLY A 62 -8.60 -23.89 -14.20
CA GLY A 62 -9.66 -23.38 -15.09
C GLY A 62 -11.05 -23.35 -14.46
N PHE A 63 -11.97 -22.63 -15.12
CA PHE A 63 -13.29 -22.17 -14.66
C PHE A 63 -13.15 -20.83 -13.90
N ASP A 64 -13.48 -19.70 -14.50
CA ASP A 64 -14.86 -19.26 -14.64
C ASP A 64 -15.06 -18.26 -15.81
N ARG A 65 -16.02 -18.56 -16.70
CA ARG A 65 -16.66 -17.59 -17.61
C ARG A 65 -17.93 -17.05 -16.94
N GLY A 66 -17.78 -16.37 -15.80
CA GLY A 66 -18.89 -15.73 -15.06
C GLY A 66 -18.73 -14.20 -14.99
N PRO A 67 -19.83 -13.43 -14.77
CA PRO A 67 -19.74 -11.98 -14.73
C PRO A 67 -18.79 -11.57 -13.61
N ARG A 68 -17.72 -10.85 -13.98
CA ARG A 68 -16.65 -10.40 -13.09
C ARG A 68 -17.24 -9.69 -11.86
N LYS A 69 -17.45 -10.43 -10.76
CA LYS A 69 -17.70 -9.84 -9.44
C LYS A 69 -16.56 -8.84 -9.20
N LYS A 70 -16.89 -7.65 -8.68
CA LYS A 70 -15.92 -6.65 -8.28
C LYS A 70 -15.04 -7.25 -7.17
N VAL A 71 -13.99 -7.96 -7.58
CA VAL A 71 -12.95 -8.47 -6.69
C VAL A 71 -12.43 -7.26 -5.94
N GLN A 72 -12.28 -7.37 -4.62
CA GLN A 72 -11.75 -6.29 -3.79
C GLN A 72 -10.35 -5.91 -4.34
N GLN A 73 -10.30 -4.79 -5.07
CA GLN A 73 -9.17 -4.48 -5.97
C GLN A 73 -8.01 -3.77 -5.28
N GLY A 74 -8.05 -3.63 -3.95
CA GLY A 74 -7.11 -2.83 -3.19
C GLY A 74 -6.50 -3.61 -2.03
N ILE A 75 -5.27 -3.25 -1.68
CA ILE A 75 -4.62 -3.64 -0.44
C ILE A 75 -4.95 -2.62 0.64
N GLU A 76 -4.97 -3.07 1.90
CA GLU A 76 -5.11 -2.19 3.06
C GLU A 76 -3.78 -1.99 3.79
N PHE A 77 -2.82 -2.88 3.54
CA PHE A 77 -1.50 -2.91 4.16
C PHE A 77 -0.46 -2.65 3.09
N VAL A 78 0.20 -1.50 3.19
CA VAL A 78 1.26 -1.13 2.26
C VAL A 78 2.59 -1.33 2.99
N PRO A 79 3.50 -2.15 2.45
CA PRO A 79 4.83 -2.28 3.02
C PRO A 79 5.55 -0.95 2.86
N LEU A 80 6.14 -0.46 3.94
CA LEU A 80 6.93 0.77 3.92
C LEU A 80 8.18 0.55 4.76
N SER A 81 9.30 1.13 4.35
CA SER A 81 10.54 1.06 5.12
C SER A 81 11.17 2.46 5.23
N PRO A 82 11.92 2.73 6.32
CA PRO A 82 12.65 3.98 6.46
C PRO A 82 13.56 4.23 5.26
N GLY A 83 13.62 5.47 4.77
CA GLY A 83 14.46 5.85 3.65
C GLY A 83 13.84 5.64 2.27
N MET A 84 12.56 5.24 2.19
CA MET A 84 11.79 5.23 0.94
C MET A 84 11.26 6.62 0.53
N SER A 85 11.57 7.66 1.30
CA SER A 85 11.12 9.04 1.08
C SER A 85 11.78 9.72 -0.12
N GLY A 86 12.95 9.22 -0.55
CA GLY A 86 13.77 9.73 -1.66
C GLY A 86 13.34 9.26 -3.04
#